data_AF-A0A7Y1VX54-F1
#
_entry.id   AF-A0A7Y1VX54-F1
#
_cell.length_a   1.000
_cell.length_b   1.000
_cell.length_c   1.000
_cell.angle_alpha   90.00
_cell.angle_beta   90.00
_cell.angle_gamma   90.00
#
_symmetry.space_group_name_H-M   'P 1'
#
loop_
_entity.id
_entity.type
_entity.pdbx_description
1 polymer ?
#
loop_
_entity_poly.entity_id
_entity_poly.type
_entity_poly.pdbx_seq_one_letter_code
_entity_poly.pdbx_strand_id
1 'polypeptide(L)'
;MLKILCSLFFVIALLPNIEAQKRFEVETPTDVATTIPAPYDFKKNALDQKLKLKTYYVTMRDGVQLAVDVYLPKKLNGEKIPALIHQTRYWRSPEIRWPFK
;
A
#
# COMPACT_ATOMS: atom_id res chain seq x y z
N MET A 1 -7.75 32.48 -43.78
CA MET A 1 -7.34 31.25 -43.06
C MET A 1 -6.82 31.50 -41.63
N LEU A 2 -6.35 32.70 -41.29
CA LEU A 2 -5.81 33.04 -39.96
C LEU A 2 -6.85 33.11 -38.82
N LYS A 3 -8.12 33.39 -39.12
CA LYS A 3 -9.20 33.50 -38.09
C LYS A 3 -9.59 32.16 -37.46
N ILE A 4 -9.44 31.05 -38.18
CA ILE A 4 -9.76 29.69 -37.68
C ILE A 4 -8.65 29.18 -36.74
N LEU A 5 -7.41 29.62 -36.95
CA LEU A 5 -6.28 29.25 -36.10
C LEU A 5 -6.34 29.94 -34.72
N CYS A 6 -6.79 31.20 -34.68
CA CYS A 6 -6.95 31.92 -33.41
C CYS A 6 -8.14 31.42 -32.57
N SER A 7 -9.23 30.94 -33.19
CA SER A 7 -10.35 30.38 -32.42
C SER A 7 -10.02 29.02 -31.81
N LEU A 8 -9.18 28.20 -32.47
CA LEU A 8 -8.73 26.91 -31.94
C LEU A 8 -7.83 27.06 -30.70
N PHE A 9 -6.98 28.09 -30.69
CA PHE A 9 -6.08 28.36 -29.56
C PHE A 9 -6.83 28.81 -28.29
N PHE A 10 -7.95 29.54 -28.47
CA PHE A 10 -8.77 30.00 -27.36
C PHE A 10 -9.52 28.87 -26.66
N VAL A 11 -9.91 27.82 -27.40
CA VAL A 11 -10.59 26.64 -26.82
C VAL A 11 -9.62 25.80 -25.97
N ILE A 12 -8.35 25.69 -26.38
CA ILE A 12 -7.33 24.94 -25.62
C ILE A 12 -7.01 25.64 -24.28
N ALA A 13 -7.02 26.98 -24.24
CA ALA A 13 -6.75 27.75 -23.02
C ALA A 13 -7.89 27.70 -21.97
N LEU A 14 -9.10 27.28 -22.37
CA LEU A 14 -10.26 27.11 -21.49
C LEU A 14 -10.43 25.69 -20.96
N LEU A 15 -9.60 24.73 -21.41
CA LEU A 15 -9.63 23.39 -20.85
C LEU A 15 -9.03 23.44 -19.44
N PRO A 16 -9.79 23.05 -18.39
CA PRO A 16 -9.24 22.98 -17.05
C PRO A 16 -8.06 22.01 -17.07
N ASN A 17 -6.94 22.44 -16.49
CA ASN A 17 -5.75 21.60 -16.35
C ASN A 17 -6.12 20.40 -15.45
N ILE A 18 -6.36 19.25 -16.07
CA ILE A 18 -6.82 18.00 -15.42
C ILE A 18 -5.87 17.58 -14.29
N GLU A 19 -4.59 17.97 -14.39
CA GLU A 19 -3.56 17.70 -13.39
C GLU A 19 -3.80 18.44 -12.05
N ALA A 20 -4.48 19.59 -12.07
CA ALA A 20 -4.81 20.36 -10.86
C ALA A 20 -5.96 19.74 -10.06
N GLN A 21 -6.91 19.07 -10.72
CA GLN A 21 -8.04 18.42 -10.05
C GLN A 21 -7.63 17.18 -9.26
N LYS A 22 -6.54 16.49 -9.63
CA LYS A 22 -6.04 15.33 -8.88
C LYS A 22 -5.43 15.65 -7.51
N ARG A 23 -5.15 16.92 -7.19
CA ARG A 23 -4.51 17.32 -5.92
C ARG A 23 -5.49 17.49 -4.75
N PHE A 24 -6.79 17.41 -5.00
CA PHE A 24 -7.84 17.62 -3.99
C PHE A 24 -8.64 16.35 -3.69
N GLU A 25 -8.04 15.17 -3.84
CA GLU A 25 -8.55 14.02 -3.10
C GLU A 25 -8.12 14.23 -1.65
N VAL A 26 -9.04 14.74 -0.83
CA VAL A 26 -8.82 14.94 0.60
C VAL A 26 -8.47 13.57 1.17
N GLU A 27 -7.19 13.34 1.46
CA GLU A 27 -6.74 12.16 2.20
C GLU A 27 -7.45 12.20 3.54
N THR A 28 -8.52 11.43 3.68
CA THR A 28 -9.22 11.29 4.95
C THR A 28 -8.20 10.71 5.94
N PRO A 29 -8.12 11.23 7.16
CA PRO A 29 -7.27 10.65 8.20
C PRO A 29 -7.59 9.15 8.29
N THR A 30 -6.56 8.30 8.21
CA THR A 30 -6.72 6.84 8.31
C THR A 30 -7.38 6.41 9.62
N ASP A 31 -7.32 7.29 10.63
CA ASP A 31 -7.65 7.00 12.01
C ASP A 31 -9.10 7.39 12.39
N VAL A 32 -9.98 7.63 11.41
CA VAL A 32 -11.41 7.83 11.68
C VAL A 32 -11.97 6.54 12.28
N ALA A 33 -12.50 6.62 13.50
CA ALA A 33 -13.13 5.50 14.20
C ALA A 33 -14.47 5.13 13.54
N THR A 34 -14.43 4.30 12.51
CA THR A 34 -15.62 3.66 11.95
C THR A 34 -16.04 2.48 12.83
N THR A 35 -17.35 2.27 13.01
CA THR A 35 -17.90 1.12 13.75
C THR A 35 -17.60 -0.22 13.10
N ILE A 36 -17.22 -0.21 11.82
CA ILE A 36 -16.80 -1.36 11.02
C ILE A 36 -15.40 -1.02 10.49
N PRO A 37 -14.33 -1.77 10.85
CA PRO A 37 -13.02 -1.52 10.27
C PRO A 37 -13.12 -1.66 8.75
N ALA A 38 -12.51 -0.73 8.02
CA ALA A 38 -12.48 -0.83 6.57
C ALA A 38 -11.88 -2.19 6.18
N PRO A 39 -12.49 -2.93 5.23
CA PRO A 39 -11.92 -4.18 4.76
C PRO A 39 -10.51 -3.93 4.23
N TYR A 40 -9.56 -4.76 4.65
CA TYR A 40 -8.16 -4.59 4.26
C TYR A 40 -8.00 -4.76 2.74
N ASP A 41 -7.72 -3.66 2.04
CA ASP A 41 -7.45 -3.69 0.60
C ASP A 41 -6.01 -4.13 0.35
N PHE A 42 -5.86 -5.44 0.16
CA PHE A 42 -4.57 -6.05 -0.18
C PHE A 42 -4.02 -5.56 -1.53
N LYS A 43 -4.86 -5.15 -2.49
CA LYS A 43 -4.39 -4.68 -3.80
C LYS A 43 -3.79 -3.28 -3.69
N LYS A 44 -4.45 -2.37 -2.97
CA LYS A 44 -3.94 -1.02 -2.71
C LYS A 44 -2.63 -1.04 -1.93
N ASN A 45 -2.54 -1.85 -0.87
CA ASN A 45 -1.33 -1.95 -0.05
C ASN A 45 -0.18 -2.68 -0.75
N ALA A 46 -0.48 -3.67 -1.60
CA ALA A 46 0.54 -4.32 -2.44
C ALA A 46 1.16 -3.37 -3.48
N LEU A 47 0.43 -2.32 -3.87
CA LEU A 47 0.86 -1.32 -4.82
C LEU A 47 1.64 -0.16 -4.19
N ASP A 48 1.79 -0.09 -2.87
CA ASP A 48 2.54 0.99 -2.25
C ASP A 48 4.02 0.85 -2.61
N GLN A 49 4.42 1.57 -3.66
CA GLN A 49 5.73 1.46 -4.30
C GLN A 49 6.87 1.87 -3.37
N LYS A 50 6.59 2.36 -2.16
CA LYS A 50 7.58 2.83 -1.20
C LYS A 50 8.17 1.72 -0.33
N LEU A 51 7.49 0.57 -0.22
CA LEU A 51 7.90 -0.54 0.64
C LEU A 51 8.37 -1.75 -0.18
N LYS A 52 9.30 -2.50 0.40
CA LYS A 52 9.76 -3.81 -0.09
C LYS A 52 9.36 -4.85 0.96
N LEU A 53 8.45 -5.74 0.58
CA LEU A 53 8.04 -6.87 1.40
C LEU A 53 9.00 -8.05 1.21
N LYS A 54 9.40 -8.68 2.31
CA LYS A 54 10.02 -10.01 2.32
C LYS A 54 9.26 -10.89 3.31
N THR A 55 8.90 -12.09 2.87
CA THR A 55 8.22 -13.08 3.70
C THR A 55 9.10 -14.31 3.85
N TYR A 56 9.33 -14.76 5.08
CA TYR A 56 10.16 -15.94 5.36
C TYR A 56 9.86 -16.52 6.75
N TYR A 57 10.49 -17.66 7.07
CA TYR A 57 10.42 -18.27 8.40
C TYR A 57 11.68 -17.94 9.20
N VAL A 58 11.50 -17.61 10.48
CA VAL A 58 12.59 -17.51 11.46
C VAL A 58 12.52 -18.74 12.35
N THR A 59 13.61 -19.49 12.42
CA THR A 59 13.72 -20.65 13.30
C THR A 59 14.09 -20.17 14.70
N MET A 60 13.28 -20.52 15.69
CA MET A 60 13.49 -20.20 17.09
C MET A 60 14.48 -21.17 17.75
N ARG A 61 14.91 -20.87 18.98
CA ARG A 61 15.84 -21.70 19.76
C ARG A 61 15.37 -23.14 19.99
N ASP A 62 14.06 -23.36 19.97
CA ASP A 62 13.39 -24.64 20.16
C ASP A 62 13.06 -25.35 18.83
N GLY A 63 13.51 -24.80 17.70
CA GLY A 63 13.26 -25.33 16.36
C GLY A 63 11.91 -24.92 15.76
N VAL A 64 11.07 -24.19 16.49
CA VAL A 64 9.78 -23.71 15.96
C VAL A 64 10.02 -22.67 14.86
N GLN A 65 9.33 -22.81 13.74
CA GLN A 65 9.38 -21.87 12.62
C GLN A 65 8.28 -20.82 12.75
N LEU A 66 8.66 -19.57 13.00
CA LEU A 66 7.75 -18.43 12.99
C LEU A 66 7.77 -17.78 11.62
N ALA A 67 6.61 -17.69 10.97
CA ALA A 67 6.50 -16.91 9.75
C ALA A 67 6.54 -15.42 10.07
N VAL A 68 7.30 -14.67 9.28
CA VAL A 68 7.45 -13.23 9.42
C VAL A 68 7.29 -12.53 8.07
N ASP A 69 6.70 -11.33 8.13
CA ASP A 69 6.67 -10.37 7.05
C ASP A 69 7.50 -9.15 7.45
N VAL A 70 8.50 -8.81 6.64
CA VAL A 70 9.36 -7.65 6.84
C VAL A 70 9.06 -6.60 5.78
N TYR A 71 8.59 -5.44 6.24
CA TYR A 71 8.33 -4.27 5.41
C TYR A 71 9.49 -3.30 5.54
N LEU A 72 10.27 -3.15 4.46
CA LEU A 72 11.42 -2.25 4.44
C LEU A 72 11.18 -1.07 3.49
N PRO A 73 11.38 0.18 3.91
CA PRO A 73 11.39 1.33 3.00
C PRO A 73 12.43 1.14 1.88
N LYS A 74 12.07 1.43 0.63
CA LYS A 74 12.97 1.24 -0.52
C LYS A 74 14.17 2.21 -0.55
N LYS A 75 14.02 3.39 0.03
CA LYS A 75 15.04 4.46 0.01
C LYS A 75 15.81 4.50 1.34
N LEU A 76 16.59 3.46 1.62
CA LEU A 76 17.50 3.43 2.77
C LEU A 76 18.95 3.37 2.29
N ASN A 77 19.77 4.28 2.77
CA ASN A 77 21.20 4.38 2.41
C ASN A 77 22.08 3.58 3.39
N GLY A 78 21.65 2.38 3.78
CA GLY A 78 22.38 1.53 4.74
C GLY A 78 22.33 2.00 6.19
N GLU A 79 21.55 3.04 6.49
CA GLU A 79 21.33 3.54 7.84
C GLU A 79 20.54 2.54 8.70
N LYS A 80 20.87 2.47 9.99
CA LYS A 80 20.08 1.70 10.95
C LYS A 80 18.85 2.50 11.36
N ILE A 81 17.69 1.88 11.22
CA ILE A 81 16.40 2.47 11.61
C ILE A 81 15.78 1.63 12.74
N PRO A 82 14.94 2.23 13.61
CA PRO A 82 14.17 1.48 14.58
C PRO A 82 13.21 0.51 13.88
N ALA A 83 12.97 -0.64 14.49
CA ALA A 83 12.02 -1.62 14.00
C ALA A 83 10.75 -1.60 14.87
N LEU A 84 9.59 -1.55 14.23
CA LEU A 84 8.31 -1.80 14.88
C LEU A 84 7.98 -3.30 14.76
N ILE A 85 7.68 -3.94 15.88
CA ILE A 85 7.30 -5.36 15.91
C ILE A 85 5.80 -5.44 16.19
N HIS A 86 5.06 -6.05 15.27
CA HIS A 86 3.65 -6.36 15.45
C HIS A 86 3.46 -7.87 15.40
N GLN A 87 3.12 -8.46 16.55
CA GLN A 87 2.86 -9.89 16.68
C GLN A 87 1.37 -10.14 16.61
N THR A 88 0.97 -11.11 15.80
CA THR A 88 -0.43 -11.55 15.70
C THR A 88 -0.51 -13.04 15.95
N ARG A 89 -1.65 -13.51 16.48
CA ARG A 89 -1.94 -14.95 16.48
C ARG A 89 -2.09 -15.40 15.03
N TYR A 90 -1.23 -16.32 14.64
CA TYR A 90 -1.07 -16.74 13.25
C TYR A 90 -2.31 -17.50 12.76
N TRP A 91 -2.95 -16.99 11.69
CA TRP A 91 -4.07 -17.62 10.97
C TRP A 91 -3.71 -17.89 9.50
N ARG A 92 -2.42 -18.05 9.15
CA ARG A 92 -2.11 -18.45 7.77
C ARG A 92 -2.45 -19.91 7.59
N SER A 93 -3.38 -20.14 6.67
CA SER A 93 -3.82 -21.43 6.15
C SER A 93 -4.00 -22.49 7.26
N PRO A 94 -5.24 -22.73 7.74
CA PRO A 94 -5.46 -23.90 8.58
C PRO A 94 -4.94 -25.13 7.82
N GLU A 95 -3.88 -25.76 8.34
CA GLU A 95 -3.45 -27.04 7.82
C GLU A 95 -4.52 -28.04 8.25
N ILE A 96 -5.42 -28.35 7.33
CA ILE A 96 -6.51 -29.26 7.63
C ILE A 96 -5.91 -30.64 7.82
N ARG A 97 -5.94 -31.11 9.07
CA ARG A 97 -5.51 -32.45 9.43
C ARG A 97 -6.56 -33.46 8.97
N TRP A 98 -6.10 -34.68 8.72
CA TRP A 98 -6.98 -35.82 8.46
C TRP A 98 -8.14 -35.88 9.49
N PRO A 99 -9.40 -36.13 9.08
CA PRO A 99 -9.87 -36.60 7.76
C PRO A 99 -10.31 -35.52 6.77
N PHE A 100 -10.06 -34.24 7.03
CA PHE A 100 -10.72 -33.15 6.29
C PHE A 100 -9.85 -32.48 5.21
N LYS A 101 -8.72 -33.11 4.84
CA LYS A 101 -7.84 -32.57 3.79
C LYS A 101 -8.50 -32.56 2.42
#